data_AF-A0A094WHI9-F1
#
_entry.id   AF-A0A094WHI9-F1
#
_cell.length_a   1.000
_cell.length_b   1.000
_cell.length_c   1.000
_cell.angle_alpha   90.00
_cell.angle_beta   90.00
_cell.angle_gamma   90.00
#
_symmetry.space_group_name_H-M   'P 1'
#
loop_
_entity.id
_entity.type
_entity.pdbx_description
1 polymer ?
#
loop_
_entity_poly.entity_id
_entity_poly.type
_entity_poly.pdbx_seq_one_letter_code
_entity_poly.pdbx_strand_id
1 'polypeptide(L)' 'MENKQVPTEMKQLLKRPEEREDVRITTYLESELYEEVMRLKKAGISVKKVVNEAVADLLKKYNIL' A
#
# COMPACT_ATOMS: atom_id res chain seq x y z
N MET A 1 -32.25 17.45 -31.22
CA MET A 1 -31.87 16.65 -30.04
C MET A 1 -30.58 17.26 -29.50
N GLU A 2 -30.67 17.93 -28.36
CA GLU A 2 -29.55 18.68 -27.77
C GLU A 2 -28.50 17.74 -27.18
N ASN A 3 -27.24 17.91 -27.58
CA ASN A 3 -26.10 17.32 -26.90
C ASN A 3 -25.95 18.03 -25.55
N LYS A 4 -26.43 17.41 -24.47
CA LYS A 4 -26.12 17.84 -23.10
C LYS A 4 -24.64 17.58 -22.83
N GLN A 5 -23.80 18.56 -23.17
CA GLN A 5 -22.40 18.55 -22.84
C GLN A 5 -22.28 18.77 -21.33
N VAL A 6 -21.97 17.70 -20.61
CA VAL A 6 -21.81 17.74 -19.15
C VAL A 6 -20.72 18.77 -18.80
N PRO A 7 -20.99 19.74 -17.91
CA PRO A 7 -20.02 20.78 -17.56
C PRO A 7 -18.73 20.19 -17.01
N THR A 8 -17.59 20.73 -17.43
CA THR A 8 -16.23 20.31 -17.04
C THR A 8 -16.01 20.32 -15.52
N GLU A 9 -16.77 21.14 -14.79
CA GLU A 9 -16.77 21.21 -13.32
C GLU A 9 -17.16 19.87 -12.66
N MET A 10 -18.08 19.10 -13.26
CA MET A 10 -18.46 17.77 -12.76
C MET A 10 -17.38 16.70 -12.96
N LYS A 11 -16.42 16.92 -13.87
CA LYS A 11 -15.30 15.98 -14.05
C LYS A 11 -14.27 16.04 -12.92
N GLN A 12 -14.21 17.15 -12.16
CA GLN A 12 -13.28 17.29 -11.03
C GLN A 12 -13.73 16.57 -9.76
N LEU A 13 -15.04 16.33 -9.59
CA LEU A 13 -15.59 15.47 -8.53
C LEU A 13 -15.40 13.97 -8.80
N LEU A 14 -14.96 13.61 -10.02
CA LEU A 14 -14.67 12.24 -10.45
C LEU A 14 -13.17 11.95 -10.53
N LYS A 15 -12.32 12.64 -9.74
CA LYS A 15 -11.03 12.04 -9.36
C LYS A 15 -11.33 10.84 -8.48
N ARG A 16 -11.73 9.74 -9.12
CA ARG A 16 -11.67 8.41 -8.52
C ARG A 16 -10.24 8.31 -8.00
N PRO A 17 -10.01 8.12 -6.69
CA PRO A 17 -8.69 7.67 -6.28
C PRO A 17 -8.40 6.45 -7.15
N GLU A 18 -7.30 6.49 -7.90
CA GLU A 18 -6.86 5.34 -8.69
C GLU A 18 -7.02 4.12 -7.78
N GLU A 19 -7.86 3.16 -8.21
CA GLU A 19 -8.11 1.95 -7.44
C GLU A 19 -6.76 1.24 -7.33
N ARG A 20 -6.05 1.50 -6.23
CA ARG A 20 -4.85 0.77 -5.90
C ARG A 20 -5.34 -0.63 -5.59
N GLU A 21 -5.07 -1.56 -6.50
CA GLU A 21 -5.29 -2.97 -6.21
C GLU A 21 -4.47 -3.33 -4.98
N ASP A 22 -5.15 -3.54 -3.85
CA ASP A 22 -4.53 -3.99 -2.63
C ASP A 22 -4.13 -5.45 -2.82
N VAL A 23 -2.90 -5.67 -3.29
CA VAL A 23 -2.34 -7.02 -3.48
C VAL A 23 -2.02 -7.62 -2.12
N ARG A 24 -2.66 -8.76 -1.82
CA ARG A 24 -2.39 -9.53 -0.60
C ARG A 24 -1.32 -10.58 -0.86
N ILE A 25 -0.21 -10.48 -0.15
CA ILE A 25 0.86 -11.49 -0.14
C ILE A 25 0.83 -12.22 1.21
N THR A 26 0.71 -13.55 1.17
CA THR A 26 0.87 -14.40 2.35
C THR A 26 2.26 -15.02 2.30
N THR A 27 3.05 -14.80 3.34
CA THR A 27 4.42 -15.34 3.46
C THR A 27 4.67 -15.84 4.88
N TYR A 28 5.72 -16.64 5.03
CA TYR A 28 6.20 -17.15 6.31
C TYR A 28 7.47 -16.40 6.69
N LEU A 29 7.62 -16.12 7.98
CA LEU A 29 8.85 -15.58 8.55
C LEU A 29 9.59 -16.69 9.27
N GLU A 30 10.92 -16.62 9.22
CA GLU A 30 11.78 -17.50 10.01
C GLU A 30 11.44 -17.39 11.50
N SER A 31 11.60 -18.49 12.23
CA SER A 31 11.26 -18.58 13.65
C SER A 31 12.04 -17.56 14.50
N GLU A 32 13.27 -17.25 14.12
CA GLU A 32 14.14 -16.26 14.77
C GLU A 32 13.53 -14.85 14.77
N LEU A 33 12.66 -14.54 13.80
CA LEU A 33 11.99 -13.24 13.70
C LEU A 33 10.73 -13.15 14.57
N TYR A 34 10.29 -14.26 15.19
CA TYR A 34 9.06 -14.29 15.98
C TYR A 34 9.11 -13.31 17.16
N GLU A 35 10.21 -13.31 17.91
CA GLU A 35 10.37 -12.43 19.07
C GLU A 35 10.31 -10.96 18.69
N GLU A 36 10.93 -10.60 17.57
CA GLU A 36 10.94 -9.26 17.02
C GLU A 36 9.53 -8.82 16.59
N VAL A 37 8.80 -9.68 15.87
CA VAL A 37 7.40 -9.45 15.51
C VAL A 37 6.53 -9.22 16.75
N MET A 38 6.72 -10.04 17.79
CA MET A 38 5.97 -9.91 19.04
C MET A 38 6.32 -8.62 19.79
N ARG A 39 7.59 -8.20 19.76
CA ARG A 39 8.04 -6.92 20.31
C ARG A 39 7.36 -5.75 19.62
N LEU A 40 7.34 -5.73 18.29
CA LEU A 40 6.67 -4.69 17.50
C LEU A 40 5.16 -4.63 17.81
N LYS A 41 4.50 -5.79 17.89
CA LYS A 41 3.08 -5.87 18.27
C LYS A 41 2.80 -5.30 19.66
N LYS A 42 3.63 -5.64 20.66
CA LYS A 42 3.50 -5.11 22.02
C LYS A 42 3.69 -3.59 22.08
N ALA A 43 4.54 -3.03 21.21
CA ALA A 43 4.74 -1.60 21.07
C ALA A 43 3.62 -0.89 20.27
N GLY A 44 2.60 -1.61 19.79
CA GLY A 44 1.53 -1.04 18.97
C GLY A 44 1.96 -0.73 17.53
N ILE A 45 3.12 -1.24 17.08
CA ILE A 45 3.66 -1.01 15.75
C ILE A 45 3.07 -2.03 14.78
N SER A 46 2.60 -1.56 13.62
CA SER A 46 2.06 -2.41 12.56
C SER A 46 3.16 -3.16 11.84
N VAL A 47 3.21 -4.48 12.01
CA VAL A 47 4.17 -5.36 11.32
C VAL A 47 4.02 -5.26 9.79
N LYS A 48 2.78 -5.10 9.28
CA LYS A 48 2.52 -4.86 7.84
C LYS A 48 3.26 -3.61 7.34
N LYS A 49 3.23 -2.53 8.13
CA LYS A 49 3.89 -1.27 7.76
C LYS A 49 5.42 -1.46 7.69
N VAL A 50 5.99 -2.09 8.72
CA VAL A 50 7.44 -2.34 8.79
C VAL A 50 7.93 -3.20 7.62
N VAL A 51 7.21 -4.29 7.31
CA VAL A 51 7.57 -5.16 6.18
C VAL A 51 7.47 -4.41 4.84
N ASN A 52 6.41 -3.63 4.63
CA ASN A 52 6.25 -2.84 3.41
C ASN A 52 7.36 -1.80 3.23
N GLU A 53 7.78 -1.13 4.31
CA GLU A 53 8.89 -0.17 4.28
C GLU A 53 10.21 -0.87 3.93
N ALA A 54 10.51 -2.00 4.58
CA ALA A 54 11.73 -2.77 4.29
C ALA A 54 11.76 -3.29 2.84
N VAL A 55 10.62 -3.76 2.32
CA VAL A 55 10.50 -4.20 0.92
C VAL A 55 10.68 -3.01 -0.03
N ALA A 56 10.06 -1.86 0.25
CA ALA A 56 10.22 -0.67 -0.57
C ALA A 56 11.69 -0.20 -0.64
N ASP A 57 12.39 -0.19 0.50
CA ASP A 57 13.81 0.17 0.56
C ASP A 57 14.69 -0.81 -0.21
N LEU A 58 14.37 -2.11 -0.13
CA LEU A 58 15.05 -3.14 -0.92
C LEU A 58 14.85 -2.92 -2.42
N LEU A 59 13.61 -2.68 -2.87
CA LEU A 59 13.30 -2.50 -4.28
C LEU A 59 13.97 -1.24 -4.87
N LYS A 60 14.01 -0.14 -4.11
CA LYS A 60 14.74 1.07 -4.48
C LYS A 60 16.23 0.81 -4.63
N LYS A 61 16.84 0.03 -3.73
CA LYS A 61 18.27 -0.33 -3.80
C LYS A 61 18.62 -1.05 -5.10
N TYR A 62 17.69 -1.82 -5.67
CA TYR A 62 17.86 -2.52 -6.95
C TYR A 62 17.28 -1.77 -8.16
N ASN A 63 16.85 -0.51 -7.98
CA ASN A 63 16.29 0.34 -9.04
C ASN A 63 15.07 -0.28 -9.74
N ILE A 64 14.28 -1.07 -9.01
CA ILE A 64 13.02 -1.67 -9.48
C ILE A 64 11.85 -0.69 -9.30
N LEU A 65 12.01 0.25 -8.36
CA LEU A 65 11.00 1.21 -7.89
C LEU A 65 11.61 2.59 -7.71
#